data_AF-A0AA37K4V1-F1
#
_entry.id   AF-A0AA37K4V1-F1
#
_cell.length_a   1.000
_cell.length_b   1.000
_cell.length_c   1.000
_cell.angle_alpha   90.00
_cell.angle_beta   90.00
_cell.angle_gamma   90.00
#
_symmetry.space_group_name_H-M   'P 1'
#
loop_
_entity.id
_entity.type
_entity.pdbx_description
1 polymer ?
#
loop_
_entity_poly.entity_id
_entity_poly.type
_entity_poly.pdbx_seq_one_letter_code
_entity_poly.pdbx_strand_id
1 'polypeptide(L)'
;MRYCEKCRVTVRDSREDCPLCQGPLSGEPEPCVFPSLPDDHPPYHLLIRGMVFLSIAAVVICFAINAIVPSSSWWALFVAAGIACMWVCLWSVIRQRNNIPKNILWLVFWLSLLAVLWDVFTGWHRWSLNYVVPSLCVFAMAGMAVIARVLHLRVEDFFIYLIIDGLFGVIPILFLLFRWVTVVYPSVVCVACSLLSLAAILSFEGERMRAEWKKRMHL
;
A
#
# COMPACT_ATOMS: atom_id res chain seq x y z
N MET A 1 -12.08 25.90 -39.17
CA MET A 1 -10.97 26.41 -38.33
C MET A 1 -11.43 27.69 -37.64
N ARG A 2 -11.13 27.88 -36.36
CA ARG A 2 -11.48 29.11 -35.62
C ARG A 2 -10.32 30.11 -35.66
N TYR A 3 -10.62 31.40 -35.79
CA TYR A 3 -9.61 32.47 -35.88
C TYR A 3 -9.76 33.47 -34.75
N CYS A 4 -8.63 33.90 -34.19
CA CYS A 4 -8.57 34.96 -33.20
C CYS A 4 -8.10 36.27 -33.85
N GLU A 5 -8.97 37.28 -33.91
CA GLU A 5 -8.62 38.62 -34.44
C GLU A 5 -7.52 39.32 -33.62
N LYS A 6 -7.52 39.12 -32.30
CA LYS A 6 -6.58 39.79 -31.38
C LYS A 6 -5.16 39.22 -31.47
N CYS A 7 -5.03 37.89 -31.52
CA CYS A 7 -3.74 37.22 -31.58
C CYS A 7 -3.30 36.89 -33.02
N ARG A 8 -4.18 37.05 -34.01
CA ARG A 8 -3.98 36.66 -35.40
C ARG A 8 -3.53 35.20 -35.59
N VAL A 9 -4.10 34.31 -34.78
CA VAL A 9 -3.81 32.86 -34.83
C VAL A 9 -5.04 32.06 -35.22
N THR A 10 -4.82 30.97 -35.95
CA THR A 10 -5.82 29.95 -36.24
C THR A 10 -5.75 28.84 -35.20
N VAL A 11 -6.88 28.53 -34.58
CA VAL A 11 -7.04 27.48 -33.58
C VAL A 11 -7.81 26.32 -34.21
N ARG A 12 -7.20 25.14 -34.23
CA ARG A 12 -7.79 23.88 -34.71
C ARG A 12 -8.38 23.09 -33.55
N ASP A 13 -9.38 23.68 -32.90
CA ASP A 13 -10.03 23.09 -31.73
C ASP A 13 -11.50 23.55 -31.66
N SER A 14 -12.32 22.85 -30.87
CA SER A 14 -13.73 23.20 -30.62
C SER A 14 -13.94 24.27 -29.54
N ARG A 15 -12.84 24.75 -28.92
CA ARG A 15 -12.86 25.76 -27.85
C ARG A 15 -13.42 27.10 -28.33
N GLU A 16 -14.18 27.76 -27.47
CA GLU A 16 -14.83 29.06 -27.75
C GLU A 16 -13.88 30.24 -27.58
N ASP A 17 -12.88 30.10 -26.71
CA ASP A 17 -11.93 31.15 -26.37
C ASP A 17 -10.51 30.85 -26.87
N CYS A 18 -9.79 31.91 -27.24
CA CYS A 18 -8.39 31.81 -27.63
C CYS A 18 -7.51 31.41 -26.42
N PRO A 19 -6.68 30.35 -26.50
CA PRO A 19 -5.83 29.93 -25.38
C PRO A 19 -4.73 30.94 -25.02
N LEU A 20 -4.42 31.89 -25.92
CA LEU A 20 -3.37 32.88 -25.71
C LEU A 20 -3.90 34.15 -25.04
N CYS A 21 -5.04 34.67 -25.48
CA CYS A 21 -5.56 35.96 -25.00
C CYS A 21 -6.95 35.89 -24.38
N GLN A 22 -7.57 34.70 -24.33
CA GLN A 22 -8.91 34.46 -23.82
C GLN A 22 -9.99 35.32 -24.50
N GLY A 23 -9.71 35.82 -25.69
CA GLY A 23 -10.67 36.56 -26.51
C GLY A 23 -11.56 35.61 -27.32
N PRO A 24 -12.71 36.09 -27.79
CA PRO A 24 -13.64 35.30 -28.59
C PRO A 24 -13.01 34.88 -29.91
N LEU A 25 -13.31 33.66 -30.33
CA LEU A 25 -12.92 33.12 -31.63
C LEU A 25 -14.05 33.26 -32.65
N SER A 26 -13.71 33.56 -33.91
CA SER A 26 -14.66 33.65 -35.02
C SER A 26 -14.44 32.52 -36.02
N GLY A 27 -15.53 31.95 -36.55
CA GLY A 27 -15.50 30.90 -37.59
C GLY A 27 -16.11 29.57 -37.18
N GLU A 28 -16.25 28.67 -38.17
CA GLU A 28 -16.82 27.34 -38.03
C GLU A 28 -15.92 26.42 -37.18
N PRO A 29 -16.46 25.78 -36.12
CA PRO A 29 -15.72 24.81 -35.32
C PRO A 29 -15.32 23.60 -36.18
N GLU A 30 -14.05 23.21 -36.07
CA GLU A 30 -13.60 21.91 -36.58
C GLU A 30 -13.53 20.90 -35.42
N PRO A 31 -13.75 19.61 -35.69
CA PRO A 31 -13.66 18.57 -34.68
C PRO A 31 -12.26 18.56 -34.05
N CYS A 32 -12.21 18.41 -32.74
CA CYS A 32 -10.95 18.33 -31.97
C CYS A 32 -10.03 17.26 -32.57
N VAL A 33 -8.79 17.65 -32.88
CA VAL A 33 -7.74 16.71 -33.34
C VAL A 33 -7.18 15.90 -32.18
N PHE A 34 -7.26 16.43 -30.96
CA PHE A 34 -6.82 15.73 -29.76
C PHE A 34 -7.91 14.75 -29.29
N PRO A 35 -7.55 13.47 -29.03
CA PRO A 35 -8.48 12.53 -28.42
C PRO A 35 -8.85 13.04 -27.02
N SER A 36 -10.14 13.05 -26.70
CA SER A 36 -10.61 13.25 -25.34
C SER A 36 -10.13 12.07 -24.50
N LEU A 37 -9.34 12.35 -23.47
CA LEU A 37 -9.04 11.37 -22.43
C LEU A 37 -10.37 11.06 -21.73
N PRO A 38 -10.84 9.80 -21.72
CA PRO A 38 -11.97 9.44 -20.89
C PRO A 38 -11.62 9.79 -19.44
N ASP A 39 -12.48 10.55 -18.77
CA ASP A 39 -12.45 10.62 -17.31
C ASP A 39 -12.92 9.26 -16.78
N ASP A 40 -12.01 8.28 -16.83
CA ASP A 40 -12.15 7.05 -16.08
C ASP A 40 -11.98 7.43 -14.61
N HIS A 41 -13.06 7.91 -13.99
CA HIS A 41 -13.22 7.85 -12.55
C HIS A 41 -13.67 6.43 -12.21
N PRO A 42 -12.78 5.53 -11.74
CA PRO A 42 -13.22 4.18 -11.46
C PRO A 42 -14.33 4.18 -10.40
N PRO A 43 -15.24 3.18 -10.39
CA PRO A 43 -16.40 3.13 -9.50
C PRO A 43 -16.05 2.89 -8.02
N TYR A 44 -14.77 3.01 -7.63
CA TYR A 44 -14.30 2.77 -6.27
C TYR A 44 -14.96 3.69 -5.23
N HIS A 45 -15.40 4.88 -5.64
CA HIS A 45 -16.03 5.83 -4.73
C HIS A 45 -17.35 5.28 -4.16
N LEU A 46 -18.13 4.54 -4.95
CA LEU A 46 -19.37 3.94 -4.49
C LEU A 46 -19.11 2.79 -3.50
N LEU A 47 -18.11 1.96 -3.80
CA LEU A 47 -17.70 0.85 -2.94
C LEU A 47 -17.16 1.34 -1.58
N ILE A 48 -16.27 2.33 -1.59
CA ILE A 48 -15.73 2.92 -0.35
C ILE A 48 -16.86 3.54 0.47
N ARG A 49 -17.78 4.29 -0.16
CA ARG A 49 -18.93 4.88 0.53
C ARG A 49 -19.82 3.82 1.18
N GLY A 50 -20.06 2.71 0.47
CA GLY A 50 -20.78 1.55 1.01
C GLY A 50 -20.07 0.92 2.20
N MET A 51 -18.75 0.70 2.11
CA MET A 51 -17.93 0.16 3.20
C MET A 51 -17.92 1.07 4.44
N VAL A 52 -17.83 2.40 4.26
CA VAL A 52 -17.91 3.37 5.37
C VAL A 52 -19.27 3.26 6.05
N PHE A 53 -20.36 3.27 5.28
CA PHE A 53 -21.70 3.15 5.82
C PHE A 53 -21.89 1.85 6.61
N LEU A 54 -21.44 0.72 6.05
CA LEU A 54 -21.51 -0.58 6.72
C LEU A 54 -20.67 -0.61 8.01
N SER A 55 -19.48 -0.01 8.00
CA SER A 55 -18.61 0.10 9.17
C SER A 55 -19.29 0.88 10.29
N ILE A 56 -19.88 2.04 9.97
CA ILE A 56 -20.60 2.88 10.94
C ILE A 56 -21.82 2.12 11.49
N ALA A 57 -22.60 1.49 10.61
CA ALA A 57 -23.76 0.70 11.02
C ALA A 57 -23.37 -0.44 11.97
N ALA A 58 -22.31 -1.18 11.64
CA ALA A 58 -21.80 -2.25 12.50
C ALA A 58 -21.39 -1.74 13.89
N VAL A 59 -20.66 -0.62 13.97
CA VAL A 59 -20.30 -0.02 15.26
C VAL A 59 -21.55 0.39 16.05
N VAL A 60 -22.47 1.12 15.43
CA VAL A 60 -23.70 1.59 16.10
C VAL A 60 -24.54 0.42 16.62
N ILE A 61 -24.72 -0.63 15.81
CA ILE A 61 -25.46 -1.84 16.22
C ILE A 61 -24.76 -2.53 17.39
N CYS A 62 -23.44 -2.72 17.33
CA CYS A 62 -22.70 -3.36 18.44
C CYS A 62 -22.79 -2.56 19.74
N PHE A 63 -22.68 -1.23 19.68
CA PHE A 63 -22.85 -0.37 20.86
C PHE A 63 -24.27 -0.43 21.42
N ALA A 64 -25.29 -0.45 20.55
CA ALA A 64 -26.68 -0.58 20.98
C ALA A 64 -26.93 -1.94 21.68
N ILE A 65 -26.43 -3.05 21.11
CA ILE A 65 -26.56 -4.37 21.75
C ILE A 65 -25.83 -4.39 23.09
N ASN A 66 -24.62 -3.83 23.18
CA ASN A 66 -23.86 -3.75 24.43
C ASN A 66 -24.58 -2.92 25.51
N ALA A 67 -25.39 -1.92 25.13
CA ALA A 67 -26.19 -1.14 26.07
C ALA A 67 -27.46 -1.86 26.53
N ILE A 68 -28.07 -2.68 25.68
CA ILE A 68 -29.31 -3.42 25.99
C ILE A 68 -29.00 -4.70 26.77
N VAL A 69 -27.93 -5.41 26.43
CA VAL A 69 -27.54 -6.67 27.06
C VAL A 69 -26.70 -6.37 28.29
N PRO A 70 -27.13 -6.74 29.52
CA PRO A 70 -26.32 -6.60 30.72
C PRO A 70 -25.12 -7.53 30.62
N SER A 71 -24.03 -6.99 30.09
CA SER A 71 -22.75 -7.66 29.90
C SER A 71 -21.70 -6.91 30.71
N SER A 72 -20.86 -7.66 31.42
CA SER A 72 -19.84 -7.08 32.31
C SER A 72 -18.66 -6.43 31.55
N SER A 73 -18.55 -6.70 30.24
CA SER A 73 -17.41 -6.28 29.41
C SER A 73 -17.86 -5.53 28.16
N TRP A 74 -17.13 -4.47 27.81
CA TRP A 74 -17.41 -3.59 26.66
C TRP A 74 -16.92 -4.19 25.34
N TRP A 75 -17.47 -5.33 24.94
CA TRP A 75 -17.09 -6.04 23.71
C TRP A 75 -17.25 -5.19 22.43
N ALA A 76 -18.19 -4.25 22.43
CA ALA A 76 -18.36 -3.28 21.34
C ALA A 76 -17.11 -2.42 21.06
N LEU A 77 -16.27 -2.15 22.06
CA LEU A 77 -15.01 -1.43 21.87
C LEU A 77 -14.01 -2.24 21.04
N PHE A 78 -13.94 -3.56 21.23
CA PHE A 78 -13.09 -4.43 20.42
C PHE A 78 -13.56 -4.46 18.97
N VAL A 79 -14.88 -4.47 18.73
CA VAL A 79 -15.43 -4.39 17.36
C VAL A 79 -15.04 -3.08 16.70
N ALA A 80 -15.22 -1.95 17.40
CA ALA A 80 -14.85 -0.63 16.89
C ALA A 80 -13.34 -0.51 16.60
N ALA A 81 -12.50 -1.03 17.50
CA ALA A 81 -11.06 -1.06 17.31
C ALA A 81 -10.64 -1.94 16.12
N GLY A 82 -11.28 -3.09 15.93
CA GLY A 82 -11.05 -3.97 14.77
C GLY A 82 -11.41 -3.28 13.45
N ILE A 83 -12.55 -2.60 13.40
CA ILE A 83 -12.96 -1.79 12.24
C ILE A 83 -11.95 -0.66 11.98
N ALA A 84 -11.46 0.01 13.03
CA ALA A 84 -10.43 1.04 12.87
C ALA A 84 -9.12 0.46 12.30
N CYS A 85 -8.67 -0.71 12.78
CA CYS A 85 -7.49 -1.41 12.25
C CYS A 85 -7.63 -1.75 10.76
N MET A 86 -8.81 -2.23 10.36
CA MET A 86 -9.14 -2.50 8.96
C MET A 86 -9.03 -1.22 8.12
N TRP A 87 -9.58 -0.10 8.59
CA TRP A 87 -9.51 1.19 7.87
C TRP A 87 -8.08 1.71 7.72
N VAL A 88 -7.23 1.57 8.75
CA VAL A 88 -5.81 1.93 8.66
C VAL A 88 -5.10 1.14 7.56
N CYS A 89 -5.31 -0.18 7.53
CA CYS A 89 -4.73 -1.05 6.50
C CYS A 89 -5.25 -0.67 5.10
N LEU A 90 -6.57 -0.49 4.96
CA LEU A 90 -7.20 -0.13 3.69
C LEU A 90 -6.73 1.23 3.17
N TRP A 91 -6.63 2.23 4.05
CA TRP A 91 -6.12 3.56 3.71
C TRP A 91 -4.68 3.49 3.18
N SER A 92 -3.83 2.70 3.84
CA SER A 92 -2.46 2.46 3.38
C SER A 92 -2.43 1.85 1.98
N VAL A 93 -3.27 0.85 1.72
CA VAL A 93 -3.36 0.18 0.42
C VAL A 93 -3.82 1.13 -0.70
N ILE A 94 -4.85 1.93 -0.43
CA ILE A 94 -5.38 2.89 -1.40
C ILE A 94 -4.32 3.95 -1.72
N ARG A 95 -3.59 4.45 -0.70
CA ARG A 95 -2.60 5.52 -0.86
C ARG A 95 -1.36 5.08 -1.64
N GLN A 96 -0.92 3.82 -1.47
CA GLN A 96 0.28 3.30 -2.14
C GLN A 96 -0.01 2.47 -3.40
N ARG A 97 -1.26 2.49 -3.92
CA ARG A 97 -1.70 1.63 -5.04
C ARG A 97 -0.84 1.69 -6.30
N ASN A 98 -0.18 2.82 -6.55
CA ASN A 98 0.65 3.02 -7.74
C ASN A 98 1.99 2.27 -7.65
N ASN A 99 2.45 1.90 -6.44
CA ASN A 99 3.73 1.23 -6.22
C ASN A 99 3.50 -0.09 -5.47
N ILE A 100 3.32 -1.18 -6.20
CA ILE A 100 2.98 -2.50 -5.64
C ILE A 100 3.99 -2.97 -4.57
N PRO A 101 5.33 -2.92 -4.79
CA PRO A 101 6.28 -3.37 -3.76
C PRO A 101 6.22 -2.51 -2.49
N LYS A 102 6.09 -1.19 -2.66
CA LYS A 102 5.94 -0.24 -1.56
C LYS A 102 4.65 -0.49 -0.77
N ASN A 103 3.58 -0.85 -1.46
CA ASN A 103 2.31 -1.19 -0.84
C ASN A 103 2.44 -2.41 0.08
N ILE A 104 3.12 -3.47 -0.37
CA ILE A 104 3.36 -4.68 0.44
C ILE A 104 4.13 -4.35 1.71
N LEU A 105 5.23 -3.59 1.60
CA LEU A 105 6.01 -3.19 2.78
C LEU A 105 5.18 -2.42 3.80
N TRP A 106 4.41 -1.43 3.35
CA TRP A 106 3.55 -0.65 4.22
C TRP A 106 2.44 -1.51 4.85
N LEU A 107 1.88 -2.46 4.10
CA LEU A 107 0.87 -3.37 4.61
C LEU A 107 1.43 -4.27 5.71
N VAL A 108 2.62 -4.87 5.50
CA VAL A 108 3.31 -5.68 6.51
C VAL A 108 3.63 -4.85 7.75
N PHE A 109 4.11 -3.62 7.57
CA PHE A 109 4.39 -2.70 8.66
C PHE A 109 3.15 -2.41 9.51
N TRP A 110 2.05 -1.98 8.88
CA TRP A 110 0.81 -1.66 9.60
C TRP A 110 0.20 -2.90 10.26
N LEU A 111 0.13 -4.03 9.56
CA LEU A 111 -0.39 -5.28 10.13
C LEU A 111 0.43 -5.75 11.33
N SER A 112 1.77 -5.71 11.23
CA SER A 112 2.67 -6.06 12.34
C SER A 112 2.49 -5.12 13.52
N LEU A 113 2.46 -3.81 13.28
CA LEU A 113 2.29 -2.80 14.31
C LEU A 113 0.95 -2.95 15.05
N LEU A 114 -0.15 -3.11 14.29
CA LEU A 114 -1.49 -3.28 14.85
C LEU A 114 -1.61 -4.59 15.62
N ALA A 115 -1.00 -5.69 15.13
CA ALA A 115 -0.98 -6.96 15.84
C ALA A 115 -0.24 -6.87 17.18
N VAL A 116 0.93 -6.23 17.21
CA VAL A 116 1.69 -6.02 18.45
C VAL A 116 0.91 -5.11 19.41
N LEU A 117 0.30 -4.03 18.90
CA LEU A 117 -0.51 -3.13 19.71
C LEU A 117 -1.69 -3.86 20.34
N TRP A 118 -2.37 -4.72 19.58
CA TRP A 118 -3.47 -5.55 20.07
C TRP A 118 -3.02 -6.55 21.14
N ASP A 119 -1.86 -7.17 20.93
CA ASP A 119 -1.26 -8.10 21.90
C ASP A 119 -0.93 -7.39 23.22
N VAL A 120 -0.36 -6.18 23.16
CA VAL A 120 -0.12 -5.34 24.36
C VAL A 120 -1.43 -5.05 25.09
N PHE A 121 -2.45 -4.54 24.39
CA PHE A 121 -3.72 -4.15 25.01
C PHE A 121 -4.50 -5.33 25.60
N THR A 122 -4.30 -6.53 25.08
CA THR A 122 -4.99 -7.73 25.56
C THR A 122 -4.26 -8.46 26.69
N GLY A 123 -3.05 -8.04 27.07
CA GLY A 123 -2.32 -8.64 28.19
C GLY A 123 -0.99 -9.31 27.84
N TRP A 124 -0.41 -9.00 26.68
CA TRP A 124 0.90 -9.47 26.21
C TRP A 124 1.04 -11.00 26.21
N HIS A 125 0.22 -11.65 25.37
CA HIS A 125 0.22 -13.09 25.16
C HIS A 125 1.33 -13.55 24.18
N ARG A 126 2.03 -12.61 23.55
CA ARG A 126 3.18 -12.82 22.63
C ARG A 126 2.81 -13.52 21.33
N TRP A 127 1.52 -13.72 21.04
CA TRP A 127 1.06 -14.36 19.81
C TRP A 127 1.44 -13.56 18.56
N SER A 128 1.51 -12.23 18.68
CA SER A 128 1.92 -11.33 17.61
C SER A 128 3.36 -11.61 17.17
N LEU A 129 4.28 -11.72 18.13
CA LEU A 129 5.70 -11.98 17.88
C LEU A 129 5.98 -13.44 17.52
N ASN A 130 5.22 -14.38 18.09
CA ASN A 130 5.39 -15.81 17.84
C ASN A 130 4.94 -16.20 16.43
N TYR A 131 3.82 -15.65 15.94
CA TYR A 131 3.18 -16.16 14.72
C TYR A 131 2.97 -15.07 13.67
N VAL A 132 2.37 -13.95 14.06
CA VAL A 132 1.88 -12.95 13.08
C VAL A 132 3.03 -12.27 12.36
N VAL A 133 3.97 -11.67 13.10
CA VAL A 133 5.07 -10.92 12.49
C VAL A 133 5.95 -11.82 11.61
N PRO A 134 6.43 -13.01 12.07
CA PRO A 134 7.24 -13.88 11.24
C PRO A 134 6.49 -14.39 10.00
N SER A 135 5.22 -14.76 10.14
CA SER A 135 4.44 -15.24 8.99
C SER A 135 4.19 -14.15 7.96
N LEU A 136 3.84 -12.93 8.39
CA LEU A 136 3.66 -11.79 7.50
C LEU A 136 4.92 -11.48 6.69
N CYS A 137 6.10 -11.51 7.32
CA CYS A 137 7.37 -11.31 6.61
C CYS A 137 7.63 -12.40 5.57
N VAL A 138 7.39 -13.68 5.90
CA VAL A 138 7.55 -14.78 4.93
C VAL A 138 6.58 -14.64 3.75
N PHE A 139 5.32 -14.31 4.02
CA PHE A 139 4.32 -14.08 2.98
C PHE A 139 4.65 -12.84 2.13
N ALA A 140 5.22 -11.80 2.71
CA ALA A 140 5.66 -10.61 1.98
C ALA A 140 6.79 -10.94 1.01
N MET A 141 7.83 -11.65 1.47
CA MET A 141 8.94 -12.09 0.64
C MET A 141 8.45 -12.97 -0.52
N ALA A 142 7.61 -13.96 -0.21
CA ALA A 142 7.03 -14.84 -1.22
C ALA A 142 6.14 -14.07 -2.21
N GLY A 143 5.28 -13.18 -1.70
CA GLY A 143 4.40 -12.34 -2.51
C GLY A 143 5.16 -11.42 -3.45
N MET A 144 6.21 -10.76 -2.96
CA MET A 144 7.07 -9.92 -3.82
C MET A 144 7.81 -10.73 -4.87
N ALA A 145 8.32 -11.91 -4.53
CA ALA A 145 8.96 -12.79 -5.51
C ALA A 145 7.99 -13.23 -6.62
N VAL A 146 6.76 -13.60 -6.26
CA VAL A 146 5.70 -13.98 -7.22
C VAL A 146 5.32 -12.78 -8.09
N ILE A 147 5.09 -11.61 -7.49
CA ILE A 147 4.71 -10.38 -8.20
C ILE A 147 5.81 -9.94 -9.17
N ALA A 148 7.09 -10.01 -8.75
CA ALA A 148 8.21 -9.70 -9.62
C ALA A 148 8.26 -10.63 -10.84
N ARG A 149 7.94 -11.93 -10.66
CA ARG A 149 7.87 -12.91 -11.76
C ARG A 149 6.67 -12.69 -12.68
N VAL A 150 5.49 -12.45 -12.13
CA VAL A 150 4.22 -12.34 -12.90
C VAL A 150 4.14 -11.01 -13.65
N LEU A 151 4.49 -9.90 -13.01
CA LEU A 151 4.43 -8.57 -13.61
C LEU A 151 5.70 -8.20 -14.39
N HIS A 152 6.68 -9.10 -14.49
CA HIS A 152 7.96 -8.85 -15.15
C HIS A 152 8.57 -7.49 -14.77
N LEU A 153 8.51 -7.17 -13.46
CA LEU A 153 8.97 -5.87 -12.96
C LEU A 153 10.45 -5.71 -13.27
N ARG A 154 10.84 -4.49 -13.66
CA ARG A 154 12.26 -4.17 -13.82
C ARG A 154 12.94 -4.35 -12.47
N VAL A 155 14.07 -5.07 -12.51
CA VAL A 155 14.90 -5.36 -11.34
C VAL A 155 15.19 -4.11 -10.51
N GLU A 156 15.48 -3.02 -11.21
CA GLU A 156 15.76 -1.67 -10.71
C GLU A 156 14.64 -1.09 -9.80
N ASP A 157 13.38 -1.47 -10.02
CA ASP A 157 12.26 -0.90 -9.27
C ASP A 157 11.90 -1.72 -8.02
N PHE A 158 12.31 -2.99 -7.91
CA PHE A 158 11.93 -3.85 -6.79
C PHE A 158 13.08 -4.33 -5.90
N PHE A 159 14.34 -4.27 -6.35
CA PHE A 159 15.49 -4.78 -5.59
C PHE A 159 15.64 -4.12 -4.22
N ILE A 160 15.47 -2.78 -4.14
CA ILE A 160 15.54 -2.03 -2.87
C ILE A 160 14.47 -2.53 -1.90
N TYR A 161 13.27 -2.82 -2.40
CA TYR A 161 12.16 -3.27 -1.58
C TYR A 161 12.39 -4.68 -1.02
N LEU A 162 12.99 -5.58 -1.81
CA LEU A 162 13.38 -6.91 -1.33
C LEU A 162 14.49 -6.85 -0.26
N ILE A 163 15.46 -5.94 -0.39
CA ILE A 163 16.48 -5.75 0.65
C ILE A 163 15.82 -5.24 1.94
N ILE A 164 14.92 -4.26 1.85
CA ILE A 164 14.20 -3.74 3.02
C ILE A 164 13.37 -4.86 3.68
N ASP A 165 12.66 -5.67 2.90
CA ASP A 165 11.87 -6.78 3.43
C ASP A 165 12.74 -7.88 4.05
N GLY A 166 13.88 -8.20 3.42
CA GLY A 166 14.88 -9.11 3.98
C GLY A 166 15.43 -8.61 5.31
N LEU A 167 15.73 -7.32 5.42
CA LEU A 167 16.13 -6.70 6.69
C LEU A 167 15.00 -6.78 7.73
N PHE A 168 13.76 -6.54 7.32
CA PHE A 168 12.58 -6.66 8.20
C PHE A 168 12.41 -8.09 8.71
N GLY A 169 12.60 -9.10 7.88
CA GLY A 169 12.51 -10.50 8.26
C GLY A 169 13.70 -11.04 9.06
N VAL A 170 14.76 -10.24 9.23
CA VAL A 170 15.86 -10.49 10.18
C VAL A 170 15.54 -9.90 11.58
N ILE A 171 14.63 -8.93 11.69
CA ILE A 171 14.19 -8.35 12.99
C ILE A 171 13.76 -9.41 14.01
N PRO A 172 13.08 -10.51 13.65
CA PRO A 172 12.76 -11.59 14.58
C PRO A 172 13.96 -12.20 15.33
N ILE A 173 15.20 -12.07 14.83
CA ILE A 173 16.41 -12.44 15.59
C ILE A 173 16.49 -11.67 16.91
N LEU A 174 16.14 -10.38 16.92
CA LEU A 174 16.14 -9.57 18.14
C LEU A 174 15.13 -10.14 19.14
N PHE A 175 13.94 -10.54 18.68
CA PHE A 175 12.93 -11.13 19.55
C PHE A 175 13.40 -12.46 20.17
N LEU A 176 14.19 -13.25 19.43
CA LEU A 176 14.83 -14.47 19.93
C LEU A 176 15.92 -14.17 20.96
N LEU A 177 16.80 -13.19 20.68
CA LEU A 177 17.88 -12.78 21.59
C LEU A 177 17.35 -12.25 22.92
N PHE A 178 16.30 -11.43 22.89
CA PHE A 178 15.65 -10.91 24.09
C PHE A 178 14.72 -11.92 24.78
N ARG A 179 14.60 -13.15 24.25
CA ARG A 179 13.69 -14.21 24.72
C ARG A 179 12.23 -13.75 24.86
N TRP A 180 11.79 -12.84 23.98
CA TRP A 180 10.41 -12.37 23.93
C TRP A 180 9.48 -13.39 23.25
N VAL A 181 10.04 -14.28 22.44
CA VAL A 181 9.34 -15.34 21.71
C VAL A 181 9.32 -16.62 22.56
N THR A 182 8.15 -17.22 22.72
CA THR A 182 8.01 -18.54 23.35
C THR A 182 8.06 -19.67 22.32
N VAL A 183 7.59 -19.42 21.09
CA VAL A 183 7.56 -20.41 20.01
C VAL A 183 8.58 -20.04 18.95
N VAL A 184 9.72 -20.73 18.96
CA VAL A 184 10.91 -20.34 18.18
C VAL A 184 10.79 -20.66 16.68
N TYR A 185 10.02 -21.69 16.30
CA TYR A 185 9.98 -22.20 14.93
C TYR A 185 9.62 -21.15 13.86
N PRO A 186 8.54 -20.34 13.99
CA PRO A 186 8.18 -19.38 12.95
C PRO A 186 9.22 -18.28 12.77
N SER A 187 9.80 -17.80 13.86
CA SER A 187 10.88 -16.79 13.82
C SER A 187 12.13 -17.33 13.13
N VAL A 188 12.53 -18.58 13.41
CA VAL A 188 13.69 -19.20 12.75
C VAL A 188 13.45 -19.39 11.24
N VAL A 189 12.25 -19.84 10.85
CA VAL A 189 11.89 -19.98 9.43
C VAL A 189 11.93 -18.63 8.73
N CYS A 190 11.36 -17.58 9.34
CA CYS A 190 11.41 -16.22 8.79
C CYS A 190 12.86 -15.77 8.56
N VAL A 191 13.71 -15.89 9.57
CA VAL A 191 15.12 -15.50 9.48
C VAL A 191 15.87 -16.30 8.42
N ALA A 192 15.66 -17.62 8.35
CA ALA A 192 16.26 -18.45 7.33
C ALA A 192 15.84 -18.02 5.92
N CYS A 193 14.54 -17.79 5.71
CA CYS A 193 14.01 -17.30 4.43
C CYS A 193 14.59 -15.92 4.06
N SER A 194 14.71 -15.01 5.01
CA SER A 194 15.30 -13.68 4.78
C SER A 194 16.79 -13.73 4.48
N LEU A 195 17.56 -14.58 5.15
CA LEU A 195 18.97 -14.76 4.84
C LEU A 195 19.17 -15.40 3.46
N LEU A 196 18.34 -16.38 3.10
CA LEU A 196 18.37 -17.00 1.78
C LEU A 196 17.98 -16.01 0.67
N SER A 197 16.96 -15.18 0.89
CA SER A 197 16.53 -14.18 -0.09
C SER A 197 17.61 -13.11 -0.29
N LEU A 198 18.20 -12.60 0.80
CA LEU A 198 19.32 -11.66 0.73
C LEU A 198 20.54 -12.28 0.04
N ALA A 199 20.90 -13.53 0.36
CA ALA A 199 22.01 -14.23 -0.27
C ALA A 199 21.79 -14.46 -1.78
N ALA A 200 20.57 -14.82 -2.17
CA ALA A 200 20.19 -14.94 -3.57
C ALA A 200 20.34 -13.60 -4.32
N ILE A 201 19.83 -12.50 -3.75
CA ILE A 201 19.96 -11.17 -4.37
C ILE A 201 21.43 -10.77 -4.54
N LEU A 202 22.25 -10.94 -3.49
CA LEU A 202 23.67 -10.62 -3.54
C LEU A 202 24.43 -11.46 -4.58
N SER A 203 24.08 -12.74 -4.74
CA SER A 203 24.76 -13.65 -5.66
C SER A 203 24.36 -13.43 -7.12
N PHE A 204 23.08 -13.22 -7.40
CA PHE A 204 22.56 -13.13 -8.77
C PHE A 204 22.56 -11.70 -9.33
N GLU A 205 22.40 -10.68 -8.48
CA GLU A 205 22.21 -9.30 -8.93
C GLU A 205 23.30 -8.34 -8.44
N GLY A 206 24.34 -8.83 -7.77
CA GLY A 206 25.42 -8.02 -7.22
C GLY A 206 26.08 -7.05 -8.22
N GLU A 207 26.26 -7.47 -9.49
CA GLU A 207 26.84 -6.59 -10.52
C GLU A 207 25.86 -5.50 -11.00
N ARG A 208 24.58 -5.83 -11.15
CA ARG A 208 23.52 -4.86 -11.51
C ARG A 208 23.28 -3.86 -10.38
N MET A 209 23.33 -4.32 -9.14
CA MET A 209 23.19 -3.50 -7.95
C MET A 209 24.35 -2.50 -7.81
N ARG A 210 25.59 -2.92 -8.12
CA ARG A 210 26.76 -2.03 -8.17
C ARG A 210 26.63 -0.96 -9.26
N ALA A 211 26.10 -1.32 -10.42
CA ALA A 211 25.86 -0.37 -11.51
C ALA A 211 24.78 0.67 -11.15
N GLU A 212 23.66 0.25 -10.56
CA GLU A 212 22.57 1.13 -10.05
C GLU A 212 23.05 2.07 -8.94
N TRP A 213 23.75 1.53 -7.94
CA TRP A 213 24.32 2.33 -6.84
C TRP A 213 25.30 3.37 -7.35
N LYS A 214 26.18 3.00 -8.29
CA LYS A 214 27.13 3.93 -8.91
C LYS A 214 26.39 5.06 -9.64
N LYS A 215 25.28 4.76 -10.31
CA LYS A 215 24.46 5.75 -11.02
C LYS A 215 23.75 6.74 -10.07
N ARG A 216 23.27 6.28 -8.91
CA ARG A 216 22.59 7.12 -7.91
C ARG A 216 23.54 7.91 -7.00
N MET A 217 24.74 7.37 -6.76
CA MET A 217 25.79 7.99 -5.93
C MET A 217 26.70 8.95 -6.70
N HIS A 218 26.64 8.99 -8.03
CA HIS A 218 27.29 10.01 -8.86
C HIS A 218 26.38 11.22 -9.10
N LEU A 219 25.70 11.65 -8.04
CA LEU A 219 25.05 12.96 -7.91
C LEU A 219 25.87 13.79 -6.91
#